data_AF-A0A2N7YV20-F1
#
_entry.id   AF-A0A2N7YV20-F1
#
_cell.length_a   1.000
_cell.length_b   1.000
_cell.length_c   1.000
_cell.angle_alpha   90.00
_cell.angle_beta   90.00
_cell.angle_gamma   90.00
#
_symmetry.space_group_name_H-M   'P 1'
#
loop_
_entity.id
_entity.type
_entity.pdbx_description
1 polymer ?
#
loop_
_entity_poly.entity_id
_entity_poly.type
_entity_poly.pdbx_seq_one_letter_code
_entity_poly.pdbx_strand_id
1 'polypeptide(L)'
;ILAHFGRPKGVPSAELSLKQLVGPYAVVLGRPVTYVDWEGDAAAVAALQPGDIAVLENTRFFGGEEKNDPAVIDRFAALGDLYVNDAFSA
;
A
#
# COMPACT_ATOMS: atom_id res chain seq x y z
N ILE A 1 -1.07 4.24 3.21
CA ILE A 1 -0.11 4.63 2.15
C ILE A 1 -0.12 3.55 1.09
N LEU A 2 -0.37 3.93 -0.16
CA LEU A 2 -0.27 3.08 -1.33
C LEU A 2 0.91 3.56 -2.17
N ALA A 3 1.80 2.65 -2.56
CA ALA A 3 2.96 2.99 -3.39
C ALA A 3 3.38 1.77 -4.22
N HIS A 4 4.13 2.01 -5.30
CA HIS A 4 4.81 0.95 -6.03
C HIS A 4 6.32 1.03 -5.81
N PHE A 5 6.99 -0.10 -5.95
CA PHE A 5 8.46 -0.15 -5.97
C PHE A 5 8.98 -1.04 -7.10
N GLY A 6 9.84 -0.47 -7.93
CA GLY A 6 10.37 -1.14 -9.12
C GLY A 6 9.29 -1.51 -10.14
N ARG A 7 9.58 -2.55 -10.93
CA ARG A 7 8.71 -3.07 -12.01
C ARG A 7 8.59 -4.60 -11.89
N PRO A 8 7.81 -5.10 -10.92
CA PRO A 8 7.69 -6.54 -10.65
C PRO A 8 6.86 -7.31 -11.69
N LYS A 9 6.17 -6.62 -12.61
CA LYS A 9 5.28 -7.22 -13.61
C LYS A 9 4.23 -8.16 -12.99
N GLY A 10 3.70 -7.81 -11.82
CA GLY A 10 2.72 -8.62 -11.10
C GLY A 10 3.29 -9.80 -10.31
N VAL A 11 4.61 -9.95 -10.20
CA VAL A 11 5.24 -11.07 -9.46
C VAL A 11 5.78 -10.58 -8.11
N PRO A 12 5.31 -11.12 -6.98
CA PRO A 12 5.84 -10.78 -5.66
C PRO A 12 7.34 -11.07 -5.54
N SER A 13 8.08 -10.16 -4.91
CA SER A 13 9.51 -10.30 -4.62
C SER A 13 9.84 -9.66 -3.28
N ALA A 14 10.61 -10.37 -2.44
CA ALA A 14 11.06 -9.84 -1.15
C ALA A 14 11.90 -8.56 -1.31
N GLU A 15 12.67 -8.44 -2.39
CA GLU A 15 13.51 -7.26 -2.66
C GLU A 15 12.67 -6.02 -3.03
N LEU A 16 11.51 -6.24 -3.66
CA LEU A 16 10.60 -5.17 -4.08
C LEU A 16 9.43 -4.95 -3.11
N SER A 17 9.44 -5.63 -1.97
CA SER A 17 8.43 -5.45 -0.92
C SER A 17 8.55 -4.06 -0.28
N LEU A 18 7.43 -3.47 0.08
CA LEU A 18 7.38 -2.22 0.86
C LEU A 18 7.53 -2.45 2.37
N LYS A 19 7.55 -3.71 2.82
CA LYS A 19 7.81 -4.05 4.23
C LYS A 19 9.11 -3.44 4.76
N GLN A 20 10.13 -3.34 3.90
CA GLN A 20 11.41 -2.72 4.23
C GLN A 20 11.32 -1.21 4.51
N LEU A 21 10.25 -0.53 4.08
CA LEU A 21 10.05 0.91 4.27
C LEU A 21 9.40 1.28 5.61
N VAL A 22 8.88 0.30 6.36
CA VAL A 22 8.27 0.54 7.68
C VAL A 22 9.22 1.29 8.62
N GLY A 23 10.46 0.80 8.75
CA GLY A 23 11.47 1.41 9.61
C GLY A 23 11.81 2.85 9.19
N PRO A 24 12.22 3.07 7.93
CA PRO A 24 12.47 4.42 7.41
C PRO A 24 11.27 5.38 7.58
N TYR A 25 10.04 4.94 7.28
CA TYR A 25 8.86 5.79 7.46
C TYR A 25 8.63 6.13 8.93
N ALA A 26 8.76 5.16 9.83
CA ALA A 26 8.57 5.40 11.25
C ALA A 26 9.56 6.44 11.80
N VAL A 27 10.81 6.40 11.33
CA VAL A 27 11.85 7.38 11.69
C VAL A 27 11.47 8.78 11.20
N VAL A 28 11.10 8.93 9.93
CA VAL A 28 10.80 10.25 9.33
C VAL A 28 9.52 10.85 9.89
N LEU A 29 8.49 10.03 10.10
CA LEU A 29 7.19 10.47 10.58
C LEU A 29 7.14 10.63 12.11
N GLY A 30 8.14 10.10 12.83
CA GLY A 30 8.19 10.10 14.30
C GLY A 30 7.05 9.28 14.96
N ARG A 31 6.48 8.32 14.23
CA ARG A 31 5.29 7.55 14.63
C ARG A 31 5.41 6.09 14.16
N PRO A 32 4.80 5.13 14.86
CA PRO A 32 4.74 3.75 14.38
C PRO A 32 4.08 3.67 13.00
N VAL A 33 4.62 2.80 12.15
CA VAL A 33 4.05 2.48 10.85
C VAL A 33 3.82 0.98 10.81
N THR A 34 2.63 0.57 10.38
CA THR A 34 2.26 -0.83 10.27
C THR A 34 2.39 -1.26 8.80
N TYR A 35 3.09 -2.37 8.55
CA TYR A 35 3.01 -3.03 7.25
C TYR A 35 1.72 -3.84 7.14
N VAL A 36 1.05 -3.72 6.01
CA VAL A 36 -0.19 -4.45 5.71
C VAL A 36 0.02 -5.26 4.43
N ASP A 37 -0.10 -6.58 4.56
CA ASP A 37 -0.03 -7.50 3.42
C ASP A 37 -1.35 -7.50 2.64
N TRP A 38 -1.35 -8.07 1.42
CA TRP A 38 -2.55 -8.19 0.60
C TRP A 38 -3.59 -9.12 1.24
N GLU A 39 -3.14 -10.14 1.97
CA GLU A 39 -4.04 -11.00 2.76
C GLU A 39 -4.51 -10.24 4.00
N GLY A 40 -5.77 -9.79 3.98
CA GLY A 40 -6.41 -9.15 5.13
C GLY A 40 -6.25 -7.64 5.19
N ASP A 41 -5.84 -6.98 4.10
CA ASP A 41 -5.78 -5.51 4.01
C ASP A 41 -7.04 -4.81 4.52
N ALA A 42 -8.22 -5.26 4.11
CA ALA A 42 -9.50 -4.69 4.56
C ALA A 42 -9.68 -4.77 6.08
N ALA A 43 -9.33 -5.90 6.70
CA ALA A 43 -9.44 -6.08 8.14
C ALA A 43 -8.39 -5.26 8.91
N ALA A 44 -7.16 -5.20 8.39
CA ALA A 44 -6.09 -4.43 8.98
C ALA A 44 -6.38 -2.92 8.93
N VAL A 45 -6.89 -2.43 7.80
CA VAL A 45 -7.26 -1.03 7.62
C VAL A 45 -8.46 -0.66 8.50
N ALA A 46 -9.47 -1.53 8.61
CA ALA A 46 -10.63 -1.31 9.48
C ALA A 46 -10.26 -1.26 10.99
N ALA A 47 -9.13 -1.84 11.38
CA ALA A 47 -8.66 -1.83 12.77
C ALA A 47 -7.86 -0.56 13.13
N LEU A 48 -7.47 0.26 12.15
CA LEU A 48 -6.68 1.47 12.39
C LEU A 48 -7.45 2.49 13.24
N GLN A 49 -6.74 3.09 14.19
CA GLN A 49 -7.25 4.17 15.02
C GLN A 49 -6.88 5.54 14.44
N PRO A 50 -7.56 6.63 14.83
CA PRO A 50 -7.23 7.96 14.38
C PRO A 50 -5.75 8.30 14.55
N GLY A 51 -5.09 8.54 13.42
CA GLY A 51 -3.69 8.87 13.34
C GLY A 51 -2.74 7.67 13.16
N ASP A 52 -3.20 6.43 13.23
CA ASP A 52 -2.37 5.29 12.86
C ASP A 52 -1.93 5.40 11.39
N ILE A 53 -0.75 4.86 11.10
CA ILE A 53 -0.15 4.93 9.77
C ILE A 53 0.11 3.50 9.31
N ALA A 54 -0.47 3.13 8.16
CA ALA A 54 -0.22 1.87 7.51
C ALA A 54 0.39 2.08 6.12
N VAL A 55 1.34 1.23 5.75
CA VAL A 55 1.83 1.07 4.38
C VAL A 55 1.40 -0.30 3.88
N LEU A 56 0.68 -0.32 2.77
CA LEU A 56 0.29 -1.56 2.11
C LEU A 56 1.47 -2.12 1.31
N GLU A 57 1.41 -3.40 0.98
CA GLU A 57 2.35 -4.00 0.05
C GLU A 57 2.32 -3.33 -1.33
N ASN A 58 3.41 -3.48 -2.08
CA ASN A 58 3.65 -2.92 -3.39
C ASN A 58 2.45 -3.07 -4.34
N THR A 59 1.86 -1.96 -4.79
CA THR A 59 0.65 -1.97 -5.62
C THR A 59 0.85 -2.74 -6.93
N ARG A 60 2.08 -2.76 -7.47
CA ARG A 60 2.41 -3.52 -8.70
C ARG A 60 2.53 -5.03 -8.49
N PHE A 61 2.40 -5.55 -7.28
CA PHE A 61 2.18 -6.98 -7.05
C PHE A 61 0.72 -7.39 -7.33
N PHE A 62 -0.22 -6.45 -7.32
CA PHE A 62 -1.59 -6.70 -7.78
C PHE A 62 -1.60 -6.78 -9.30
N GLY A 63 -1.71 -8.00 -9.82
CA GLY A 63 -1.93 -8.21 -11.24
C GLY A 63 -3.13 -7.40 -11.72
N GLY A 64 -2.92 -6.50 -12.68
CA GLY A 64 -3.95 -5.59 -13.18
C GLY A 64 -3.79 -4.12 -12.77
N GLU A 65 -2.92 -3.80 -11.80
CA GLU A 65 -2.67 -2.41 -11.38
C GLU A 65 -2.19 -1.54 -12.54
N GLU A 66 -1.17 -1.98 -13.27
CA GLU A 66 -0.65 -1.26 -14.45
C GLU A 66 -1.66 -1.17 -15.62
N LYS A 67 -2.80 -1.87 -15.52
CA LYS A 67 -3.84 -1.94 -16.54
C LYS A 67 -5.12 -1.19 -16.15
N ASN A 68 -5.16 -0.53 -14.98
CA ASN A 68 -6.39 0.05 -14.42
C ASN A 68 -7.54 -0.97 -14.35
N ASP A 69 -7.23 -2.19 -13.90
CA ASP A 69 -8.24 -3.23 -13.75
C ASP A 69 -9.34 -2.77 -12.75
N PRO A 70 -10.63 -2.78 -13.13
CA PRO A 70 -11.72 -2.40 -12.25
C PRO A 70 -11.72 -3.11 -10.91
N ALA A 71 -11.32 -4.39 -10.86
CA ALA A 71 -11.28 -5.14 -9.60
C ALA A 71 -10.20 -4.62 -8.64
N VAL A 72 -9.08 -4.12 -9.16
CA VAL A 72 -8.02 -3.48 -8.35
C VAL A 72 -8.49 -2.12 -7.86
N ILE A 73 -9.16 -1.35 -8.73
CA ILE A 73 -9.75 -0.05 -8.37
C ILE A 73 -10.78 -0.22 -7.26
N ASP A 74 -11.75 -1.13 -7.43
CA ASP A 74 -12.81 -1.39 -6.45
C ASP A 74 -12.23 -1.83 -5.11
N ARG A 75 -11.20 -2.69 -5.13
CA ARG A 75 -10.51 -3.12 -3.92
C ARG A 75 -9.86 -1.96 -3.18
N PHE A 76 -9.08 -1.12 -3.86
CA PHE A 76 -8.40 0.01 -3.21
C PHE A 76 -9.38 1.08 -2.75
N ALA A 77 -10.44 1.34 -3.52
CA ALA A 77 -11.50 2.27 -3.14
C ALA A 77 -12.23 1.81 -1.85
N ALA A 78 -12.38 0.50 -1.65
CA ALA A 78 -13.01 -0.03 -0.44
C ALA A 78 -12.18 0.14 0.85
N LEU A 79 -10.89 0.51 0.74
CA LEU A 79 -10.00 0.67 1.90
C LEU A 79 -10.09 2.06 2.56
N GLY A 80 -10.77 3.04 1.96
CA GLY A 80 -10.82 4.37 2.56
C GLY A 80 -11.92 5.25 2.02
N ASP A 81 -12.29 6.26 2.81
CA ASP A 81 -13.38 7.18 2.47
C ASP A 81 -12.93 8.30 1.52
N LEU A 82 -11.64 8.61 1.49
CA LEU A 82 -11.05 9.70 0.73
C LEU A 82 -9.77 9.25 0.03
N TYR A 83 -9.58 9.75 -1.19
CA TYR A 83 -8.36 9.58 -1.96
C TYR A 83 -7.55 10.87 -2.00
N VAL A 84 -6.25 10.75 -1.67
CA VAL A 84 -5.27 11.83 -1.79
C VAL A 84 -4.16 11.34 -2.72
N ASN A 85 -4.00 12.01 -3.86
CA ASN A 85 -2.90 11.75 -4.78
C ASN A 85 -1.73 12.68 -4.46
N ASP A 86 -0.67 12.12 -3.87
CA ASP A 86 0.60 12.81 -3.63
C ASP A 86 1.76 12.09 -4.37
N ALA A 87 1.48 11.64 -5.60
CA ALA A 87 2.41 10.85 -6.41
C ALA A 87 2.41 11.33 -7.87
N PHE A 88 2.87 12.56 -8.10
CA PHE A 88 2.79 13.26 -9.40
C PHE A 88 3.29 12.47 -10.62
N SER A 89 4.34 11.65 -10.45
CA SER A 89 5.00 10.93 -11.56
C SER A 89 4.72 9.43 -11.58
N ALA A 90 3.77 8.94 -10.77
CA ALA A 90 3.56 7.50 -10.57
C ALA A 90 3.02 6.78 -11.80
#